data_AF-A0A137NYW6-F1
#
_entry.id   AF-A0A137NYW6-F1
#
_cell.length_a   1.000
_cell.length_b   1.000
_cell.length_c   1.000
_cell.angle_alpha   90.00
_cell.angle_beta   90.00
_cell.angle_gamma   90.00
#
_symmetry.space_group_name_H-M   'P 1'
#
loop_
_entity.id
_entity.type
_entity.pdbx_description
1 polymer ?
#
loop_
_entity_poly.entity_id
_entity_poly.type
_entity_poly.pdbx_seq_one_letter_code
_entity_poly.pdbx_strand_id
1 'polypeptide(L)'
;MSLQHLDPNELIYEVQDFQRSSPENLVCADCKTPDPRWASYNLGCFLCLRCSGIHRSLGTHISKVKSIDLDTWTVEQVQSMLDRGNKICNQYWEAKLPEDFLPPQR
;
A
#
# COMPACT_ATOMS: atom_id res chain seq x y z
N MET A 1 -14.88 -11.23 -10.90
CA MET A 1 -15.02 -12.50 -10.16
C MET A 1 -14.98 -12.20 -8.68
N SER A 2 -15.65 -12.96 -7.81
CA SER A 2 -15.63 -12.71 -6.36
C SER A 2 -14.32 -13.24 -5.76
N LEU A 3 -13.63 -12.41 -4.95
CA LEU A 3 -12.37 -12.76 -4.28
C LEU A 3 -12.43 -14.06 -3.47
N GLN A 4 -13.63 -14.46 -3.02
CA GLN A 4 -13.85 -15.65 -2.20
C GLN A 4 -13.64 -16.98 -2.95
N HIS A 5 -13.50 -16.95 -4.28
CA HIS A 5 -13.31 -18.14 -5.11
C HIS A 5 -11.90 -18.25 -5.69
N LEU A 6 -11.02 -17.28 -5.40
CA LEU A 6 -9.63 -17.29 -5.87
C LEU A 6 -8.76 -18.20 -5.00
N ASP A 7 -7.78 -18.85 -5.63
CA ASP A 7 -6.71 -19.53 -4.90
C ASP A 7 -5.96 -18.48 -4.04
N PRO A 8 -5.66 -18.75 -2.76
CA PRO A 8 -4.86 -17.85 -1.93
C PRO A 8 -3.53 -17.41 -2.55
N ASN A 9 -2.95 -18.23 -3.44
CA ASN A 9 -1.72 -17.91 -4.18
C ASN A 9 -1.95 -16.94 -5.35
N GLU A 10 -3.20 -16.76 -5.79
CA GLU A 10 -3.57 -15.83 -6.86
C GLU A 10 -3.98 -14.45 -6.32
N LEU A 11 -4.35 -14.35 -5.04
CA LEU A 11 -4.75 -13.09 -4.40
C LEU A 11 -3.70 -11.98 -4.50
N ILE A 12 -2.42 -12.34 -4.63
CA ILE A 12 -1.35 -11.37 -4.85
C ILE A 12 -1.50 -10.61 -6.17
N TYR A 13 -2.02 -11.25 -7.22
CA TYR A 13 -2.20 -10.63 -8.53
C TYR A 13 -3.27 -9.54 -8.50
N GLU A 14 -4.32 -9.71 -7.69
CA GLU A 14 -5.35 -8.68 -7.48
C GLU A 14 -4.77 -7.39 -6.88
N VAL A 15 -3.86 -7.53 -5.90
CA VAL A 15 -3.17 -6.37 -5.29
C VAL A 15 -2.27 -5.69 -6.32
N GLN A 16 -1.57 -6.47 -7.14
CA GLN A 16 -0.69 -5.95 -8.18
C GLN A 16 -1.47 -5.28 -9.33
N ASP A 17 -2.61 -5.83 -9.72
CA ASP A 17 -3.49 -5.24 -10.74
C ASP A 17 -4.12 -3.95 -10.21
N PHE A 18 -4.54 -3.93 -8.95
CA PHE A 18 -5.00 -2.71 -8.30
C PHE A 18 -3.91 -1.65 -8.16
N GLN A 19 -2.66 -2.06 -7.90
CA GLN A 19 -1.54 -1.13 -7.93
C GLN A 19 -1.40 -0.47 -9.31
N ARG A 20 -1.49 -1.27 -10.37
CA ARG A 20 -1.36 -0.80 -11.76
C ARG A 20 -2.56 0.01 -12.25
N SER A 21 -3.69 -0.05 -11.58
CA SER A 21 -4.93 0.62 -12.02
C SER A 21 -4.95 2.13 -11.74
N SER A 22 -4.03 2.65 -10.91
CA SER A 22 -3.98 4.07 -10.53
C SER A 22 -2.54 4.60 -10.46
N PRO A 23 -2.24 5.78 -11.04
CA PRO A 23 -0.90 6.36 -11.00
C PRO A 23 -0.44 6.69 -9.57
N GLU A 24 -1.35 7.03 -8.66
CA GLU A 24 -1.03 7.29 -7.26
C GLU A 24 -0.45 6.05 -6.54
N ASN A 25 -0.84 4.84 -6.97
CA ASN A 25 -0.33 3.57 -6.44
C ASN A 25 1.04 3.17 -7.03
N LEU A 26 1.46 3.81 -8.13
CA LEU A 26 2.76 3.56 -8.78
C LEU A 26 3.92 4.33 -8.13
N VAL A 27 3.63 5.14 -7.12
CA VAL A 27 4.61 5.86 -6.31
C VAL A 27 4.40 5.53 -4.83
N CYS A 28 5.48 5.49 -4.06
CA CYS A 28 5.41 5.30 -2.61
C CYS A 28 4.52 6.37 -1.97
N ALA A 29 3.60 5.98 -1.10
CA ALA A 29 2.71 6.90 -0.41
C ALA A 29 3.48 7.98 0.36
N ASP A 30 4.61 7.63 0.98
CA ASP A 30 5.33 8.56 1.85
C ASP A 30 6.34 9.42 1.11
N CYS A 31 7.25 8.81 0.33
CA CYS A 31 8.40 9.52 -0.27
C CYS A 31 8.30 9.70 -1.79
N LYS A 32 7.21 9.24 -2.39
CA LYS A 32 6.90 9.33 -3.82
C LYS A 32 7.94 8.70 -4.77
N THR A 33 8.86 7.89 -4.24
CA THR A 33 9.76 7.04 -5.06
C THR A 33 8.92 6.06 -5.89
N PRO A 34 9.21 5.87 -7.19
CA PRO A 34 8.42 5.00 -8.07
C PRO A 34 8.52 3.51 -7.69
N ASP A 35 7.59 2.72 -8.25
CA ASP A 35 7.51 1.25 -8.16
C ASP A 35 7.58 0.71 -6.71
N PRO A 36 6.63 1.10 -5.83
CA PRO A 36 6.58 0.55 -4.48
C PRO A 36 6.28 -0.96 -4.52
N ARG A 37 7.13 -1.78 -3.88
CA ARG A 37 6.97 -3.26 -3.81
C ARG A 37 6.46 -3.79 -2.47
N TRP A 38 5.98 -2.90 -1.62
CA TRP A 38 5.44 -3.22 -0.30
C TRP A 38 4.12 -2.49 -0.10
N ALA A 39 3.31 -2.95 0.85
CA ALA A 39 2.07 -2.31 1.21
C ALA A 39 1.79 -2.45 2.71
N SER A 40 1.21 -1.41 3.30
CA SER A 40 0.62 -1.47 4.64
C SER A 40 -0.86 -1.78 4.51
N TYR A 41 -1.24 -3.06 4.59
CA TYR A 41 -2.60 -3.48 4.23
C TYR A 41 -3.68 -2.94 5.16
N ASN A 42 -3.37 -2.69 6.44
CA ASN A 42 -4.33 -2.12 7.38
C ASN A 42 -4.54 -0.61 7.20
N LEU A 43 -3.57 0.07 6.59
CA LEU A 43 -3.66 1.50 6.26
C LEU A 43 -4.14 1.71 4.82
N GLY A 44 -3.92 0.74 3.94
CA GLY A 44 -4.36 0.74 2.54
C GLY A 44 -3.42 1.45 1.57
N CYS A 45 -2.12 1.52 1.87
CA CYS A 45 -1.13 2.25 1.05
C CYS A 45 0.03 1.37 0.57
N PHE A 46 0.60 1.74 -0.59
CA PHE A 46 1.78 1.16 -1.20
C PHE A 46 3.05 1.94 -0.81
N LEU A 47 4.10 1.21 -0.47
CA LEU A 47 5.34 1.73 0.12
C LEU A 47 6.57 1.19 -0.63
N CYS A 48 7.60 2.02 -0.74
CA CYS A 48 8.93 1.54 -1.15
C CYS A 48 9.57 0.71 -0.03
N LEU A 49 10.69 0.03 -0.34
CA LEU A 49 11.43 -0.79 0.63
C LEU A 49 11.84 -0.02 1.90
N ARG A 50 12.27 1.24 1.75
CA ARG A 50 12.72 2.06 2.89
C ARG A 50 11.56 2.41 3.81
N CYS A 51 10.50 2.99 3.25
CA CYS A 51 9.31 3.38 4.00
C CYS A 51 8.61 2.18 4.65
N SER A 52 8.60 1.03 3.98
CA SER A 52 8.08 -0.21 4.57
C SER A 52 8.88 -0.64 5.80
N GLY A 53 10.21 -0.43 5.80
CA GLY A 53 11.06 -0.61 6.98
C GLY A 53 10.71 0.33 8.15
N ILE A 54 10.43 1.61 7.86
CA ILE A 54 9.97 2.58 8.85
C ILE A 54 8.61 2.17 9.41
N HIS A 55 7.67 1.80 8.55
CA HIS A 55 6.35 1.30 8.98
C HIS A 55 6.45 0.06 9.89
N ARG A 56 7.40 -0.85 9.61
CA ARG A 56 7.65 -2.00 10.49
C ARG A 56 8.15 -1.58 11.88
N SER A 57 8.97 -0.53 11.99
CA SER A 57 9.48 -0.05 13.29
C SER A 57 8.41 0.62 14.15
N LEU A 58 7.31 1.08 13.56
CA LEU A 58 6.12 1.56 14.30
C LEU A 58 5.41 0.43 15.07
N GLY A 59 5.56 -0.82 14.60
CA GLY A 59 4.92 -2.00 15.18
C GLY A 59 3.54 -2.32 14.59
N THR A 60 3.14 -3.59 14.72
CA THR A 60 1.95 -4.18 14.06
C THR A 60 0.61 -3.66 14.58
N HIS A 61 0.60 -2.97 15.72
CA HIS A 61 -0.56 -2.27 16.25
C HIS A 61 -0.84 -0.96 15.49
N ILE A 62 0.14 -0.44 14.73
CA ILE A 62 0.02 0.78 13.91
C ILE A 62 -0.01 0.41 12.42
N SER A 63 1.01 -0.29 11.93
CA SER A 63 1.14 -0.64 10.51
C SER A 63 1.50 -2.11 10.33
N LYS A 64 0.79 -2.78 9.42
CA LYS A 64 0.96 -4.19 9.09
C LYS A 64 1.41 -4.28 7.63
N VAL A 65 2.69 -4.56 7.46
CA VAL A 65 3.39 -4.48 6.17
C VAL A 65 3.56 -5.85 5.53
N LYS A 66 3.20 -5.97 4.25
CA LYS A 66 3.42 -7.14 3.38
C LYS A 66 4.11 -6.74 2.07
N SER A 67 4.92 -7.65 1.53
CA SER A 67 5.44 -7.56 0.17
C SER A 67 4.31 -7.85 -0.82
N ILE A 68 4.30 -7.12 -1.93
CA ILE A 68 3.36 -7.39 -3.04
C ILE A 68 3.92 -8.44 -4.03
N ASP A 69 5.06 -9.05 -3.71
CA ASP A 69 5.76 -10.04 -4.54
C ASP A 69 6.02 -11.36 -3.82
N LEU A 70 6.24 -11.31 -2.51
CA LEU A 70 6.81 -12.43 -1.75
C LEU A 70 5.89 -12.94 -0.65
N ASP A 71 4.92 -12.15 -0.21
CA ASP A 71 4.02 -12.52 0.89
C ASP A 71 2.70 -13.09 0.35
N THR A 72 2.14 -14.06 1.07
CA THR A 72 0.77 -14.54 0.84
C THR A 72 -0.24 -13.55 1.41
N TRP A 73 -1.40 -13.42 0.75
CA TRP A 73 -2.44 -12.48 1.13
C TRP A 73 -3.74 -13.22 1.48
N THR A 74 -4.52 -12.66 2.39
CA THR A 74 -5.90 -13.13 2.62
C THR A 74 -6.89 -12.22 1.89
N VAL A 75 -8.10 -12.71 1.65
CA VAL A 75 -9.16 -11.95 0.98
C VAL A 75 -9.42 -10.61 1.67
N GLU A 76 -9.44 -10.59 3.00
CA GLU A 76 -9.69 -9.38 3.79
C GLU A 76 -8.55 -8.36 3.64
N GLN A 77 -7.31 -8.85 3.51
CA GLN A 77 -6.14 -8.00 3.31
C GLN A 77 -6.14 -7.38 1.91
N VAL A 78 -6.49 -8.18 0.89
CA VAL A 78 -6.68 -7.67 -0.47
C VAL A 78 -7.79 -6.63 -0.49
N GLN A 79 -8.96 -6.94 0.08
CA GLN A 79 -10.08 -6.01 0.13
C GLN A 79 -9.72 -4.69 0.81
N SER A 80 -8.96 -4.75 1.92
CA SER A 80 -8.48 -3.55 2.62
C SER A 80 -7.59 -2.65 1.75
N MET A 81 -6.83 -3.23 0.81
CA MET A 81 -6.09 -2.45 -0.19
C MET A 81 -7.04 -1.85 -1.24
N LEU A 82 -7.95 -2.67 -1.80
CA LEU A 82 -8.90 -2.26 -2.84
C LEU A 82 -9.84 -1.12 -2.38
N ASP A 83 -10.22 -1.11 -1.11
CA ASP A 83 -11.10 -0.10 -0.51
C ASP A 83 -10.44 1.28 -0.37
N ARG A 84 -9.11 1.36 -0.48
CA ARG A 84 -8.32 2.58 -0.25
C ARG A 84 -7.40 2.91 -1.41
N GLY A 85 -6.20 2.34 -1.40
CA GLY A 85 -5.09 2.80 -2.25
C GLY A 85 -4.52 4.16 -1.82
N ASN A 86 -3.44 4.57 -2.47
CA ASN A 86 -2.67 5.75 -2.10
C ASN A 86 -3.45 7.05 -2.23
N LYS A 87 -4.35 7.15 -3.21
CA LYS A 87 -5.19 8.35 -3.39
C LYS A 87 -6.03 8.63 -2.14
N ILE A 88 -6.77 7.64 -1.66
CA ILE A 88 -7.62 7.77 -0.46
C ILE A 88 -6.76 7.94 0.79
N CYS A 89 -5.64 7.21 0.89
CA CYS A 89 -4.71 7.35 2.01
C CYS A 89 -4.16 8.77 2.13
N ASN A 90 -3.66 9.34 1.04
CA ASN A 90 -3.09 10.69 1.04
C ASN A 90 -4.18 11.74 1.33
N GLN A 91 -5.38 11.59 0.75
CA GLN A 91 -6.51 12.47 1.07
C GLN A 91 -6.88 12.47 2.56
N TYR A 92 -6.64 11.37 3.29
CA TYR A 92 -6.93 11.27 4.71
C TYR A 92 -5.74 11.69 5.59
N TRP A 93 -4.56 11.11 5.37
CA TRP A 93 -3.37 11.29 6.22
C TRP A 93 -2.60 12.58 5.90
N GLU A 94 -2.59 12.99 4.63
CA GLU A 94 -1.92 14.20 4.16
C GLU A 94 -2.88 15.40 4.07
N ALA A 95 -4.14 15.26 4.52
CA ALA A 95 -5.21 16.26 4.37
C ALA A 95 -4.89 17.67 4.88
N LYS A 96 -3.92 17.77 5.80
CA LYS A 96 -3.51 19.02 6.46
C LYS A 96 -2.06 19.41 6.15
N LEU A 97 -1.41 18.73 5.20
CA LEU A 97 -0.08 19.14 4.76
C LEU A 97 -0.17 20.48 4.00
N PRO A 98 0.81 21.38 4.17
CA PRO A 98 0.96 22.55 3.31
C PRO A 98 1.07 22.15 1.84
N GLU A 99 0.52 22.96 0.93
CA GLU A 99 0.58 22.70 -0.52
C GLU A 99 2.02 22.65 -1.07
N ASP A 100 2.95 23.35 -0.41
CA ASP A 100 4.36 23.41 -0.75
C ASP A 100 5.22 22.35 -0.02
N PHE A 101 4.59 21.45 0.73
CA PHE A 101 5.31 20.37 1.40
C PHE A 101 5.91 19.40 0.38
N LEU A 102 7.24 19.27 0.43
CA LEU A 102 7.97 18.28 -0.34
C LEU A 102 8.29 17.07 0.53
N PRO A 103 7.86 15.86 0.14
CA PRO A 103 8.17 14.67 0.89
C PRO A 103 9.68 14.41 1.01
N PRO A 104 10.17 13.96 2.17
CA PRO A 104 11.58 13.68 2.36
C PRO A 104 12.02 12.51 1.46
N GLN A 105 13.07 12.74 0.68
CA GLN A 105 13.62 11.72 -0.21
C GLN A 105 14.65 10.79 0.48
N ARG A 106 15.00 11.06 1.75
CA ARG A 106 16.03 10.36 2.51
C ARG A 106 15.50 9.90 3.86
#